data_AF-A0A9Q4PZA8-F1
#
_entry.id   AF-A0A9Q4PZA8-F1
#
_cell.length_a   1.000
_cell.length_b   1.000
_cell.length_c   1.000
_cell.angle_alpha   90.00
_cell.angle_beta   90.00
_cell.angle_gamma   90.00
#
_symmetry.space_group_name_H-M   'P 1'
#
loop_
_entity.id
_entity.type
_entity.pdbx_description
1 polymer ?
#
loop_
_entity_poly.entity_id
_entity_poly.type
_entity_poly.pdbx_seq_one_letter_code
_entity_poly.pdbx_strand_id
1 'polypeptide(L)'
;MASYKGAYSNEQSLNFVIPIIVILFLGIIYIMTQRADSGFVSFILIGAAALTMFYWVKVLKKMAKNQKPAYTQAREQETKNWVYDLIKGEEEFVFVAEVPGPEDKITVRLVDGILYIRGTSGFSKEIPIEGVKEMQIFDFKYKNGVLTLRIK
;
A
#
# COMPACT_ATOMS: atom_id res chain seq x y z
N MET A 1 -33.19 15.49 -20.44
CA MET A 1 -32.47 16.44 -19.55
C MET A 1 -31.96 15.65 -18.35
N ALA A 2 -30.66 15.31 -18.32
CA ALA A 2 -30.07 14.54 -17.23
C ALA A 2 -29.57 15.51 -16.15
N SER A 3 -30.10 15.33 -14.93
CA SER A 3 -29.79 16.14 -13.75
C SER A 3 -28.41 15.78 -13.20
N TYR A 4 -27.42 16.66 -13.37
CA TYR A 4 -26.14 16.57 -12.68
C TYR A 4 -26.31 16.98 -11.21
N LYS A 5 -26.54 16.01 -10.31
CA LYS A 5 -26.22 16.18 -8.89
C LYS A 5 -24.75 15.80 -8.71
N GLY A 6 -23.86 16.78 -8.88
CA GLY A 6 -22.48 16.66 -8.43
C GLY A 6 -22.49 16.44 -6.92
N ALA A 7 -22.07 15.25 -6.48
CA ALA A 7 -21.75 15.02 -5.09
C ALA A 7 -20.63 15.99 -4.73
N TYR A 8 -20.93 17.02 -3.94
CA TYR A 8 -19.93 17.85 -3.30
C TYR A 8 -18.95 16.90 -2.62
N SER A 9 -17.72 16.83 -3.14
CA SER A 9 -16.70 16.00 -2.52
C SER A 9 -16.45 16.60 -1.14
N ASN A 10 -16.68 15.79 -0.11
CA ASN A 10 -16.54 16.16 1.30
C ASN A 10 -15.19 16.86 1.56
N GLU A 11 -14.17 16.47 0.79
CA GLU A 11 -12.81 17.01 0.79
C GLU A 11 -12.75 18.50 0.37
N GLN A 12 -13.53 18.91 -0.64
CA GLN A 12 -13.57 20.30 -1.10
C GLN A 12 -14.31 21.20 -0.11
N SER A 13 -15.37 20.70 0.53
CA SER A 13 -16.03 21.42 1.62
C SER A 13 -15.14 21.55 2.87
N LEU A 14 -14.35 20.51 3.21
CA LEU A 14 -13.45 20.54 4.36
C LEU A 14 -12.33 21.58 4.19
N ASN A 15 -11.75 21.68 2.98
CA ASN A 15 -10.71 22.66 2.69
C ASN A 15 -11.19 24.12 2.82
N PHE A 16 -12.50 24.37 2.70
CA PHE A 16 -13.09 25.70 2.87
C PHE A 16 -13.60 25.94 4.30
N VAL A 17 -14.17 24.92 4.93
CA VAL A 17 -14.72 25.01 6.29
C VAL A 17 -13.63 25.13 7.36
N ILE A 18 -12.50 24.43 7.19
CA ILE A 18 -11.37 24.47 8.13
C ILE A 18 -10.83 25.91 8.33
N PRO A 19 -10.45 26.67 7.28
CA PRO A 19 -9.92 28.03 7.48
C PRO A 19 -10.95 28.99 8.08
N ILE A 20 -12.24 28.83 7.76
CA ILE A 20 -13.32 29.66 8.34
C ILE A 20 -13.43 29.43 9.85
N ILE A 21 -13.40 28.16 10.30
CA ILE A 21 -13.45 27.82 11.72
C ILE A 21 -12.22 28.37 12.45
N VAL A 22 -11.03 28.30 11.84
CA VAL A 22 -9.79 28.87 12.44
C VAL A 22 -9.89 30.38 12.61
N ILE A 23 -10.38 31.10 11.61
CA ILE A 23 -10.55 32.57 11.67
C ILE A 23 -11.54 32.96 12.77
N LEU A 24 -12.69 32.28 12.85
CA LEU A 24 -13.68 32.51 13.91
C LEU A 24 -13.09 32.24 15.29
N PHE A 25 -12.33 31.16 15.43
CA PHE A 25 -11.71 30.79 16.70
C PHE A 25 -10.67 31.81 17.16
N LEU A 26 -9.83 32.31 16.24
CA LEU A 26 -8.87 33.38 16.52
C LEU A 26 -9.57 34.69 16.90
N GLY A 27 -10.68 35.03 16.24
CA GLY A 27 -11.48 36.21 16.58
C GLY A 27 -12.05 36.14 18.00
N ILE A 28 -12.55 34.97 18.41
CA ILE A 28 -13.07 34.75 19.77
C ILE A 28 -11.94 34.85 20.81
N ILE A 29 -10.78 34.23 20.55
CA ILE A 29 -9.60 34.35 21.43
C ILE A 29 -9.19 35.82 21.58
N TYR A 30 -9.14 36.57 20.48
CA TYR A 30 -8.74 37.97 20.50
C TYR A 30 -9.67 38.83 21.37
N ILE A 31 -10.99 38.65 21.24
CA ILE A 31 -11.98 39.37 22.05
C ILE A 31 -11.89 38.98 23.52
N MET A 32 -11.64 37.69 23.82
CA MET A 32 -11.51 37.20 25.19
C MET A 32 -10.21 37.66 25.86
N THR A 33 -9.10 37.73 25.12
CA THR A 33 -7.83 38.28 25.61
C THR A 33 -7.93 39.76 25.97
N GLN A 34 -8.76 40.54 25.27
CA GLN A 34 -8.97 41.94 25.63
C GLN A 34 -9.84 42.14 26.88
N ARG A 35 -10.61 41.13 27.31
CA ARG A 35 -11.62 41.28 28.38
C ARG A 35 -11.38 40.46 29.65
N ALA A 36 -10.54 39.43 29.61
CA ALA A 36 -10.39 38.50 30.73
C ALA A 36 -9.04 38.64 31.43
N ASP A 37 -9.07 38.86 32.74
CA ASP A 37 -7.96 38.51 33.62
C ASP A 37 -7.53 37.05 33.29
N SER A 38 -6.22 36.88 33.09
CA SER A 38 -5.49 35.85 32.34
C SER A 38 -5.85 34.35 32.55
N GLY A 39 -6.75 34.01 33.48
CA GLY A 39 -7.15 32.63 33.81
C GLY A 39 -8.03 31.95 32.75
N PHE A 40 -9.02 32.65 32.19
CA PHE A 40 -10.01 32.01 31.30
C PHE A 40 -9.44 31.72 29.89
N VAL A 41 -8.59 32.60 29.38
CA VAL A 41 -7.90 32.43 28.10
C VAL A 41 -7.02 31.17 28.12
N SER A 42 -6.32 30.94 29.24
CA SER A 42 -5.46 29.77 29.42
C SER A 42 -6.24 28.45 29.29
N PHE A 43 -7.46 28.38 29.83
CA PHE A 43 -8.32 27.20 29.71
C PHE A 43 -8.76 26.94 28.26
N ILE A 44 -9.14 28.00 27.53
CA ILE A 44 -9.53 27.89 26.11
C ILE A 44 -8.35 27.47 25.24
N LEU A 45 -7.15 28.00 25.50
CA LEU A 45 -5.94 27.63 24.78
C LEU A 45 -5.56 26.16 25.01
N ILE A 46 -5.70 25.66 26.24
CA ILE A 46 -5.48 24.25 26.55
C ILE A 46 -6.50 23.36 25.81
N GLY A 47 -7.77 23.76 25.79
CA GLY A 47 -8.82 23.05 25.03
C GLY A 47 -8.54 23.02 23.53
N ALA A 48 -8.12 24.15 22.95
CA ALA A 48 -7.74 24.27 21.55
C ALA A 48 -6.54 23.39 21.19
N ALA A 49 -5.52 23.39 22.05
CA ALA A 49 -4.32 22.58 21.90
C ALA A 49 -4.66 21.08 21.93
N ALA A 50 -5.53 20.65 22.84
CA ALA A 50 -5.98 19.27 22.93
C ALA A 50 -6.71 18.80 21.66
N LEU A 51 -7.63 19.62 21.13
CA LEU A 51 -8.34 19.31 19.88
C LEU A 51 -7.38 19.22 18.68
N THR A 52 -6.43 20.14 18.61
CA THR A 52 -5.42 20.18 17.55
C THR A 52 -4.51 18.95 17.62
N MET A 53 -4.07 18.57 18.82
CA MET A 53 -3.24 17.38 19.05
C MET A 53 -4.00 16.09 18.67
N PHE A 54 -5.29 16.00 19.02
CA PHE A 54 -6.13 14.88 18.61
C PHE A 54 -6.27 14.77 17.08
N TYR A 55 -6.46 15.89 16.40
CA TYR A 55 -6.48 15.95 14.94
C TYR A 55 -5.16 15.46 14.34
N TRP A 56 -4.02 15.97 14.83
CA TRP A 56 -2.70 15.53 14.36
C TRP A 56 -2.46 14.04 14.57
N VAL A 57 -2.86 13.46 15.70
CA VAL A 57 -2.77 12.00 15.93
C VAL A 57 -3.58 11.23 14.88
N LYS A 58 -4.79 11.69 14.54
CA LYS A 58 -5.63 11.05 13.51
C LYS A 58 -5.01 11.17 12.12
N VAL A 59 -4.45 12.33 11.77
CA VAL A 59 -3.75 12.57 10.49
C VAL A 59 -2.50 11.70 10.39
N LEU A 60 -1.66 11.67 11.43
CA LEU A 60 -0.47 10.81 11.49
C LEU A 60 -0.84 9.33 11.36
N LYS A 61 -1.90 8.88 12.04
CA LYS A 61 -2.41 7.51 11.91
C LYS A 61 -2.91 7.20 10.49
N LYS A 62 -3.55 8.17 9.82
CA LYS A 62 -3.97 8.04 8.41
C LYS A 62 -2.75 7.98 7.47
N MET A 63 -1.72 8.78 7.71
CA MET A 63 -0.49 8.76 6.91
C MET A 63 0.29 7.46 7.11
N ALA A 64 0.42 6.97 8.35
CA ALA A 64 1.05 5.68 8.63
C ALA A 64 0.29 4.50 8.01
N LYS A 65 -1.06 4.54 7.99
CA LYS A 65 -1.88 3.50 7.35
C LYS A 65 -1.88 3.57 5.82
N ASN A 66 -1.71 4.77 5.26
CA ASN A 66 -1.65 4.99 3.81
C ASN A 66 -0.22 4.89 3.25
N GLN A 67 0.80 4.93 4.11
CA GLN A 67 2.14 4.44 3.82
C GLN A 67 2.15 2.90 3.85
N LYS A 68 1.33 2.26 3.00
CA LYS A 68 1.89 1.09 2.33
C LYS A 68 3.07 1.65 1.53
N PRO A 69 4.31 1.15 1.71
CA PRO A 69 5.44 1.71 0.98
C PRO A 69 5.08 1.70 -0.51
N ALA A 70 5.40 2.76 -1.25
CA ALA A 70 5.11 2.85 -2.69
C ALA A 70 5.63 1.62 -3.48
N TYR A 71 6.59 0.90 -2.90
CA TYR A 71 7.03 -0.43 -3.31
C TYR A 71 5.92 -1.49 -3.40
N THR A 72 4.94 -1.49 -2.49
CA THR A 72 3.85 -2.47 -2.48
C THR A 72 2.76 -2.16 -3.51
N GLN A 73 2.53 -0.90 -3.88
CA GLN A 73 1.52 -0.54 -4.90
C GLN A 73 1.99 -0.88 -6.33
N ALA A 74 3.28 -0.64 -6.64
CA ALA A 74 3.87 -1.12 -7.89
C ALA A 74 3.87 -2.67 -7.94
N ARG A 75 4.20 -3.32 -6.81
CA ARG A 75 4.11 -4.78 -6.68
C ARG A 75 2.68 -5.30 -6.82
N GLU A 76 1.66 -4.64 -6.26
CA GLU A 76 0.25 -5.04 -6.37
C GLU A 76 -0.30 -4.84 -7.81
N GLN A 77 0.09 -3.78 -8.52
CA GLN A 77 -0.28 -3.59 -9.93
C GLN A 77 0.39 -4.61 -10.88
N GLU A 78 1.66 -4.92 -10.68
CA GLU A 78 2.32 -6.02 -11.42
C GLU A 78 1.80 -7.41 -11.00
N THR A 79 1.19 -7.55 -9.84
CA THR A 79 0.65 -8.85 -9.37
C THR A 79 -0.73 -9.15 -9.96
N LYS A 80 -1.50 -8.13 -10.39
CA LYS A 80 -2.82 -8.35 -10.98
C LYS A 80 -2.81 -8.86 -12.43
N ASN A 81 -1.71 -8.70 -13.18
CA ASN A 81 -1.64 -9.03 -14.60
C ASN A 81 -0.57 -10.09 -14.96
N TRP A 82 0.16 -10.59 -13.96
CA TRP A 82 1.19 -11.60 -14.21
C TRP A 82 0.57 -13.00 -14.11
N VAL A 83 0.56 -13.72 -15.23
CA VAL A 83 -0.06 -15.03 -15.36
C VAL A 83 1.00 -16.11 -15.21
N TYR A 84 0.65 -17.17 -14.49
CA TYR A 84 1.44 -18.39 -14.40
C TYR A 84 0.51 -19.61 -14.45
N ASP A 85 1.04 -20.71 -14.97
CA ASP A 85 0.40 -22.02 -14.93
C ASP A 85 1.18 -22.93 -13.97
N LEU A 86 0.45 -23.61 -13.09
CA LEU A 86 1.00 -24.65 -12.20
C LEU A 86 0.26 -25.95 -12.49
N ILE A 87 0.97 -26.90 -13.07
CA ILE A 87 0.44 -28.21 -13.45
C ILE A 87 0.91 -29.21 -12.41
N LYS A 88 -0.05 -29.86 -11.74
CA LYS A 88 0.20 -30.91 -10.75
C LYS A 88 0.09 -32.28 -11.41
N GLY A 89 1.21 -33.01 -11.46
CA GLY A 89 1.27 -34.44 -11.76
C GLY A 89 1.22 -35.29 -10.49
N GLU A 90 1.38 -36.61 -10.64
CA GLU A 90 1.38 -37.56 -9.52
C GLU A 90 2.62 -37.42 -8.61
N GLU A 91 3.80 -37.24 -9.21
CA GLU A 91 5.09 -37.11 -8.51
C GLU A 91 5.89 -35.85 -8.93
N GLU A 92 5.30 -34.98 -9.75
CA GLU A 92 5.99 -33.78 -10.22
C GLU A 92 5.04 -32.59 -10.33
N PHE A 93 5.59 -31.39 -10.12
CA PHE A 93 4.93 -30.14 -10.46
C PHE A 93 5.69 -29.47 -11.61
N VAL A 94 4.93 -28.97 -12.58
CA VAL A 94 5.46 -28.16 -13.68
C VAL A 94 4.93 -26.74 -13.55
N PHE A 95 5.84 -25.79 -13.38
CA PHE A 95 5.50 -24.37 -13.28
C PHE A 95 5.95 -23.65 -14.55
N VAL A 96 5.05 -22.84 -15.14
CA VAL A 96 5.31 -22.08 -16.36
C VAL A 96 4.85 -20.64 -16.17
N ALA A 97 5.73 -19.67 -16.45
CA ALA A 97 5.36 -18.25 -16.38
C ALA A 97 6.21 -17.37 -17.30
N GLU A 98 5.66 -16.25 -17.75
CA GLU A 98 6.42 -15.23 -18.47
C GLU A 98 7.21 -14.37 -17.48
N VAL A 99 8.53 -14.41 -17.51
CA VAL A 99 9.38 -13.65 -16.59
C VAL A 99 10.17 -12.61 -17.38
N PRO A 100 10.10 -11.30 -17.05
CA PRO A 100 10.84 -10.28 -17.75
C PRO A 100 12.34 -10.30 -17.41
N GLY A 101 13.16 -10.34 -18.44
CA GLY A 101 14.62 -10.18 -18.34
C GLY A 101 15.38 -11.06 -19.32
N PRO A 102 16.71 -10.93 -19.38
CA PRO A 102 17.56 -11.87 -20.07
C PRO A 102 17.79 -13.12 -19.18
N GLU A 103 18.12 -14.24 -19.82
CA GLU A 103 18.27 -15.56 -19.19
C GLU A 103 19.27 -15.57 -18.03
N ASP A 104 20.39 -14.88 -18.19
CA ASP A 104 21.50 -14.80 -17.23
C ASP A 104 21.13 -14.07 -15.93
N LYS A 105 19.97 -13.42 -15.87
CA LYS A 105 19.54 -12.59 -14.72
C LYS A 105 18.30 -13.13 -14.02
N ILE A 106 17.81 -14.31 -14.39
CA ILE A 106 16.69 -14.96 -13.71
C ILE A 106 17.21 -15.88 -12.61
N THR A 107 16.75 -15.65 -11.38
CA THR A 107 17.07 -16.50 -10.22
C THR A 107 15.80 -17.10 -9.64
N VAL A 108 15.82 -18.40 -9.38
CA VAL A 108 14.69 -19.14 -8.83
C VAL A 108 15.13 -19.93 -7.60
N ARG A 109 14.30 -19.93 -6.54
CA ARG A 109 14.52 -20.74 -5.33
C ARG A 109 13.21 -21.31 -4.83
N LEU A 110 13.23 -22.56 -4.39
CA LEU A 110 12.13 -23.19 -3.68
C LEU A 110 12.56 -23.38 -2.21
N VAL A 111 11.84 -22.74 -1.28
CA VAL A 111 12.14 -22.81 0.16
C VAL A 111 10.83 -22.93 0.92
N ASP A 112 10.71 -23.95 1.77
CA ASP A 112 9.53 -24.21 2.61
C ASP A 112 8.20 -24.23 1.83
N GLY A 113 8.23 -24.71 0.58
CA GLY A 113 7.08 -24.74 -0.32
C GLY A 113 6.69 -23.40 -0.94
N ILE A 114 7.56 -22.38 -0.85
CA ILE A 114 7.39 -21.09 -1.52
C ILE A 114 8.42 -20.99 -2.65
N LEU A 115 7.92 -20.74 -3.86
CA LEU A 115 8.72 -20.48 -5.04
C LEU A 115 9.02 -18.98 -5.17
N TYR A 116 10.29 -18.63 -5.04
CA TYR A 116 10.82 -17.28 -5.19
C TYR A 116 11.41 -17.12 -6.58
N ILE A 117 10.87 -16.20 -7.37
CA ILE A 117 11.34 -15.87 -8.72
C ILE A 117 11.79 -14.42 -8.72
N ARG A 118 13.05 -14.18 -9.10
CA ARG A 118 13.63 -12.84 -9.26
C ARG A 118 14.15 -12.68 -10.68
N GLY A 119 13.78 -11.58 -11.33
CA GLY A 119 14.22 -11.20 -12.66
C GLY A 119 14.82 -9.81 -12.68
N THR A 120 14.86 -9.19 -13.86
CA THR A 120 15.38 -7.82 -14.01
C THR A 120 14.36 -6.74 -13.64
N SER A 121 14.80 -5.49 -13.57
CA SER A 121 13.95 -4.31 -13.34
C SER A 121 13.11 -4.37 -12.05
N GLY A 122 13.60 -5.10 -11.03
CA GLY A 122 12.90 -5.24 -9.75
C GLY A 122 11.81 -6.31 -9.73
N PHE A 123 11.67 -7.10 -10.80
CA PHE A 123 10.70 -8.19 -10.84
C PHE A 123 10.99 -9.24 -9.76
N SER A 124 10.05 -9.44 -8.83
CA SER A 124 10.17 -10.40 -7.73
C SER A 124 8.80 -10.95 -7.33
N LYS A 125 8.59 -12.24 -7.56
CA LYS A 125 7.35 -12.96 -7.25
C LYS A 125 7.59 -14.10 -6.27
N GLU A 126 6.61 -14.31 -5.42
CA GLU A 126 6.58 -15.33 -4.38
C GLU A 126 5.29 -16.11 -4.56
N ILE A 127 5.40 -17.41 -4.84
CA ILE A 127 4.26 -18.27 -5.17
C ILE A 127 4.25 -19.43 -4.17
N PRO A 128 3.26 -19.51 -3.27
CA PRO A 128 3.09 -20.69 -2.43
C PRO A 128 2.63 -21.86 -3.29
N ILE A 129 3.30 -23.00 -3.18
CA ILE A 129 2.93 -24.24 -3.86
C ILE A 129 2.59 -25.26 -2.79
N GLU A 130 1.37 -25.80 -2.84
CA GLU A 130 0.91 -26.79 -1.88
C GLU A 130 1.46 -28.17 -2.24
N GLY A 131 1.98 -28.90 -1.25
CA GLY A 131 2.43 -30.30 -1.42
C GLY A 131 3.89 -30.49 -1.86
N VAL A 132 4.70 -29.43 -1.95
CA VAL A 132 6.12 -29.50 -2.36
C VAL A 132 7.12 -29.32 -1.21
N LYS A 133 6.71 -29.51 0.05
CA LYS A 133 7.57 -29.24 1.23
C LYS A 133 8.91 -29.99 1.22
N GLU A 134 8.97 -31.15 0.57
CA GLU A 134 10.16 -32.00 0.47
C GLU A 134 10.74 -32.06 -0.95
N MET A 135 10.11 -31.39 -1.92
CA MET A 135 10.51 -31.42 -3.32
C MET A 135 11.52 -30.32 -3.64
N GLN A 136 12.32 -30.52 -4.68
CA GLN A 136 13.36 -29.61 -5.14
C GLN A 136 13.18 -29.27 -6.62
N ILE A 137 13.83 -28.19 -7.07
CA ILE A 137 13.83 -27.83 -8.50
C ILE A 137 14.73 -28.83 -9.23
N PHE A 138 14.13 -29.69 -10.04
CA PHE A 138 14.80 -30.74 -10.81
C PHE A 138 15.30 -30.23 -12.18
N ASP A 139 14.51 -29.39 -12.85
CA ASP A 139 14.86 -28.80 -14.15
C ASP A 139 14.48 -27.32 -14.17
N PHE A 140 15.34 -26.52 -14.80
CA PHE A 140 15.18 -25.08 -14.98
C PHE A 140 15.46 -24.74 -16.45
N LYS A 141 14.48 -24.13 -17.13
CA LYS A 141 14.64 -23.65 -18.49
C LYS A 141 14.03 -22.27 -18.62
N TYR A 142 14.77 -21.36 -19.24
CA TYR A 142 14.27 -20.05 -19.58
C TYR A 142 14.55 -19.76 -21.04
N LYS A 143 13.51 -19.56 -21.85
CA LYS A 143 13.66 -19.30 -23.29
C LYS A 143 12.60 -18.33 -23.76
N ASN A 144 13.01 -17.31 -24.51
CA ASN A 144 12.12 -16.32 -25.12
C ASN A 144 11.15 -15.65 -24.12
N GLY A 145 11.61 -15.35 -22.90
CA GLY A 145 10.73 -14.74 -21.90
C GLY A 145 9.97 -15.74 -21.02
N VAL A 146 9.97 -17.02 -21.35
CA VAL A 146 9.17 -18.04 -20.62
C VAL A 146 10.08 -18.86 -19.72
N LEU A 147 9.75 -18.87 -18.43
CA LEU A 147 10.34 -19.72 -17.41
C LEU A 147 9.54 -21.01 -17.28
N THR A 148 10.21 -22.15 -17.37
CA THR A 148 9.67 -23.47 -17.11
C THR A 148 10.49 -24.15 -16.02
N LEU A 149 9.82 -24.63 -14.96
CA LEU A 149 10.44 -25.35 -13.86
C LEU A 149 9.78 -26.71 -13.71
N ARG A 150 10.59 -27.74 -13.46
CA ARG A 150 10.09 -29.04 -12.97
C ARG A 150 10.53 -29.22 -11.53
N ILE A 151 9.58 -29.60 -10.68
CA ILE A 151 9.77 -29.79 -9.25
C ILE A 151 9.45 -31.25 -8.93
N LYS A 152 10.37 -31.94 -8.25
CA LYS A 152 10.29 -33.36 -7.87
C LYS A 152 10.88 -33.58 -6.49
#